data_AF-A0A5Q4VEV3-F1
#
_entry.id   AF-A0A5Q4VEV3-F1
#
_cell.length_a   1.000
_cell.length_b   1.000
_cell.length_c   1.000
_cell.angle_alpha   90.00
_cell.angle_beta   90.00
_cell.angle_gamma   90.00
#
_symmetry.space_group_name_H-M   'P 1'
#
loop_
_entity.id
_entity.type
_entity.pdbx_description
1 polymer ?
#
loop_
_entity_poly.entity_id
_entity_poly.type
_entity_poly.pdbx_seq_one_letter_code
_entity_poly.pdbx_strand_id
1 'polypeptide(L)'
;MKASSALQGECPDPFLRSNGSLDPSSPCSRSQETPVLLPDGPSFPSPESLHALFIEEPCTPFTILSLQVEDLSGEMEKALADLGKEQQLHIAQDNKLFFLLFQDKGPEEAEKIFKKLKQNPAKAMNAGIFTYPLDGFAAAKALEYSRKTLTHSLLLGPDSLANFDAVTLNISGDEAYQEGRMDEAVEEYGAALRLDPENANVLNSLGVCFGVIQDYEKALDAFRRSHAADPKEAMAVYNQGLIHEMQGERQKAKECFEKALNLSPESFESAFHLGKSLVALENPEAALPFLEKARTIKPENGPVLKFLAEACFRTKDIGKAFNLFRQALRRMPRDAEVLSGLGACFDLKGENPDIAATFCEEALAIEPDNGLFALRLGRIRMRQNKNEEARSLFLKARKNGQKLSREEEEGLDCE
;
A
#
# COMPACT_ATOMS: atom_id res chain seq x y z
N MET A 1 17.66 -12.09 -2.17
CA MET A 1 17.14 -11.71 -3.50
C MET A 1 16.31 -10.44 -3.34
N LYS A 2 16.32 -9.54 -4.32
CA LYS A 2 15.66 -8.22 -4.23
C LYS A 2 14.13 -8.38 -4.12
N ALA A 3 13.60 -8.49 -2.90
CA ALA A 3 12.21 -8.22 -2.60
C ALA A 3 12.08 -6.72 -2.32
N SER A 4 12.24 -5.92 -3.37
CA SER A 4 12.06 -4.46 -3.33
C SER A 4 11.59 -4.01 -4.70
N SER A 5 10.34 -4.33 -5.03
CA SER A 5 9.64 -3.74 -6.17
C SER A 5 8.10 -3.73 -6.05
N ALA A 6 7.52 -4.04 -4.90
CA ALA A 6 6.05 -4.07 -4.74
C ALA A 6 5.44 -2.75 -4.22
N LEU A 7 6.25 -1.73 -3.91
CA LEU A 7 5.75 -0.41 -3.44
C LEU A 7 5.66 0.67 -4.54
N GLN A 8 5.66 0.28 -5.82
CA GLN A 8 5.45 1.21 -6.95
C GLN A 8 4.07 1.10 -7.60
N GLY A 9 3.11 0.45 -6.94
CA GLY A 9 1.70 0.48 -7.32
C GLY A 9 1.00 1.64 -6.63
N GLU A 10 0.41 2.53 -7.42
CA GLU A 10 -0.54 3.55 -6.97
C GLU A 10 -1.54 2.94 -5.97
N CYS A 11 -1.66 3.51 -4.77
CA CYS A 11 -2.79 3.22 -3.89
C CYS A 11 -4.08 3.51 -4.68
N PRO A 12 -5.00 2.52 -4.87
CA PRO A 12 -6.32 2.83 -5.39
C PRO A 12 -7.09 3.61 -4.32
N ASP A 13 -7.64 4.74 -4.73
CA ASP A 13 -8.64 5.52 -4.02
C ASP A 13 -9.79 4.60 -3.54
N PRO A 14 -10.14 4.55 -2.23
CA PRO A 14 -11.09 3.58 -1.70
C PRO A 14 -12.57 3.89 -2.01
N PHE A 15 -12.87 4.85 -2.88
CA PHE A 15 -14.24 5.25 -3.21
C PHE A 15 -14.55 5.16 -4.69
N LEU A 16 -14.92 3.98 -5.19
CA LEU A 16 -15.77 3.81 -6.38
C LEU A 16 -16.38 2.39 -6.36
N ARG A 17 -17.53 2.22 -5.68
CA ARG A 17 -18.39 1.04 -5.85
C ARG A 17 -19.30 1.26 -7.05
N SER A 18 -19.17 0.43 -8.09
CA SER A 18 -20.19 0.29 -9.13
C SER A 18 -20.84 -1.10 -9.03
N ASN A 19 -22.14 -1.09 -8.73
CA ASN A 19 -23.02 -2.24 -8.71
C ASN A 19 -23.10 -2.92 -10.09
N GLY A 20 -22.91 -4.24 -10.12
CA GLY A 20 -23.18 -5.10 -11.27
C GLY A 20 -23.90 -6.36 -10.83
N SER A 21 -25.19 -6.42 -11.11
CA SER A 21 -26.12 -7.51 -10.86
C SER A 21 -25.76 -8.79 -11.64
N LEU A 22 -25.70 -9.94 -10.96
CA LEU A 22 -25.63 -11.26 -11.58
C LEU A 22 -27.06 -11.82 -11.75
N ASP A 23 -27.40 -12.12 -13.01
CA ASP A 23 -28.64 -12.78 -13.43
C ASP A 23 -28.45 -14.32 -13.37
N PRO A 24 -29.29 -15.09 -12.65
CA PRO A 24 -29.12 -16.52 -12.48
C PRO A 24 -30.01 -17.32 -13.43
N SER A 25 -29.52 -17.69 -14.62
CA SER A 25 -30.14 -18.79 -15.37
C SER A 25 -29.27 -19.34 -16.50
N SER A 26 -28.67 -20.51 -16.31
CA SER A 26 -28.70 -21.60 -17.33
C SER A 26 -28.13 -22.92 -16.77
N PRO A 27 -28.62 -24.09 -17.22
CA PRO A 27 -28.61 -25.32 -16.43
C PRO A 27 -27.45 -26.26 -16.74
N CYS A 28 -26.94 -26.84 -15.65
CA CYS A 28 -26.35 -28.17 -15.48
C CYS A 28 -26.37 -29.11 -16.70
N SER A 29 -25.19 -29.42 -17.26
CA SER A 29 -24.95 -30.66 -18.00
C SER A 29 -23.96 -31.52 -17.21
N ARG A 30 -24.49 -32.57 -16.55
CA ARG A 30 -23.72 -33.64 -15.93
C ARG A 30 -22.97 -34.42 -17.02
N SER A 31 -21.65 -34.30 -17.09
CA SER A 31 -20.81 -35.40 -17.57
C SER A 31 -20.63 -36.37 -16.40
N GLN A 32 -21.19 -37.57 -16.55
CA GLN A 32 -20.86 -38.71 -15.70
C GLN A 32 -19.41 -39.10 -16.01
N GLU A 33 -18.46 -38.58 -15.25
CA GLU A 33 -17.15 -39.19 -15.16
C GLU A 33 -17.24 -40.34 -14.15
N THR A 34 -17.12 -41.56 -14.68
CA THR A 34 -16.88 -42.78 -13.92
C THR A 34 -15.70 -42.57 -12.96
N PRO A 35 -15.82 -42.93 -11.67
CA PRO A 35 -14.71 -42.82 -10.74
C PRO A 35 -13.60 -43.77 -11.20
N VAL A 36 -12.49 -43.20 -11.65
CA VAL A 36 -11.24 -43.94 -11.84
C VAL A 36 -10.77 -44.29 -10.43
N LEU A 37 -10.97 -45.55 -10.02
CA LEU A 37 -10.30 -46.12 -8.85
C LEU A 37 -8.80 -46.11 -9.15
N LEU A 38 -8.09 -45.11 -8.62
CA LEU A 38 -6.64 -45.14 -8.50
C LEU A 38 -6.27 -46.30 -7.56
N PRO A 39 -5.18 -47.04 -7.84
CA PRO A 39 -4.74 -48.13 -6.98
C PRO A 39 -4.41 -47.60 -5.58
N ASP A 40 -4.73 -48.37 -4.54
CA ASP A 40 -4.55 -48.04 -3.13
C ASP A 40 -3.09 -47.64 -2.81
N GLY A 41 -2.79 -46.35 -2.99
CA GLY A 41 -1.58 -45.71 -2.50
C GLY A 41 -1.63 -45.56 -0.98
N PRO A 42 -0.50 -45.22 -0.32
CA PRO A 42 -0.52 -44.95 1.11
C PRO A 42 -1.48 -43.79 1.41
N SER A 43 -2.47 -44.04 2.28
CA SER A 43 -3.40 -43.01 2.75
C SER A 43 -2.82 -42.29 3.96
N PHE A 44 -2.71 -40.96 3.87
CA PHE A 44 -2.29 -40.10 4.97
C PHE A 44 -3.51 -39.49 5.68
N PRO A 45 -3.49 -39.32 7.01
CA PRO A 45 -4.55 -38.65 7.76
C PRO A 45 -4.59 -37.15 7.46
N SER A 46 -5.70 -36.48 7.81
CA SER A 46 -5.83 -35.03 7.66
C SER A 46 -4.96 -34.28 8.68
N PRO A 47 -4.57 -33.01 8.42
CA PRO A 47 -3.69 -32.27 9.33
C PRO A 47 -4.28 -32.09 10.74
N GLU A 48 -5.60 -32.08 10.88
CA GLU A 48 -6.29 -31.99 12.17
C GLU A 48 -5.94 -33.18 13.08
N SER A 49 -5.53 -34.34 12.53
CA SER A 49 -5.06 -35.45 13.35
C SER A 49 -3.78 -35.10 14.14
N LEU A 50 -3.00 -34.11 13.68
CA LEU A 50 -1.82 -33.63 14.38
C LEU A 50 -2.18 -32.68 15.53
N HIS A 51 -3.37 -32.06 15.52
CA HIS A 51 -3.76 -31.12 16.58
C HIS A 51 -3.75 -31.74 17.98
N ALA A 52 -4.19 -32.99 18.11
CA ALA A 52 -4.18 -33.71 19.38
C ALA A 52 -2.76 -33.80 19.96
N LEU A 53 -1.75 -33.98 19.09
CA LEU A 53 -0.34 -34.08 19.49
C LEU A 53 0.21 -32.76 20.03
N PHE A 54 -0.36 -31.60 19.64
CA PHE A 54 0.05 -30.30 20.16
C PHE A 54 -0.63 -29.93 21.50
N ILE A 55 -1.78 -30.55 21.81
CA ILE A 55 -2.62 -30.20 22.95
C ILE A 55 -2.40 -31.16 24.12
N GLU A 56 -2.18 -32.45 23.84
CA GLU A 56 -2.12 -33.49 24.87
C GLU A 56 -0.72 -33.64 25.52
N GLU A 57 0.35 -33.15 24.87
CA GLU A 57 1.73 -33.21 25.40
C GLU A 57 2.55 -31.90 25.21
N PRO A 58 2.14 -30.74 25.77
CA PRO A 58 2.77 -29.45 25.48
C PRO A 58 4.21 -29.22 26.02
N CYS A 59 4.99 -30.27 26.29
CA CYS A 59 6.34 -30.15 26.87
C CYS A 59 7.47 -30.76 26.02
N THR A 60 7.20 -31.56 24.99
CA THR A 60 8.27 -32.10 24.14
C THR A 60 8.57 -31.15 22.99
N PRO A 61 9.85 -30.77 22.77
CA PRO A 61 10.26 -30.06 21.57
C PRO A 61 9.86 -30.82 20.32
N PHE A 62 9.41 -30.11 19.29
CA PHE A 62 9.06 -30.73 18.01
C PHE A 62 9.36 -29.82 16.84
N THR A 63 9.49 -30.41 15.66
CA THR A 63 9.63 -29.69 14.39
C THR A 63 8.54 -30.15 13.43
N ILE A 64 8.00 -29.23 12.65
CA ILE A 64 7.11 -29.51 11.51
C ILE A 64 7.84 -29.11 10.24
N LEU A 65 7.98 -30.07 9.31
CA LEU A 65 8.36 -29.81 7.93
C LEU A 65 7.10 -29.88 7.07
N SER A 66 6.60 -28.72 6.66
CA SER A 66 5.52 -28.61 5.68
C SER A 66 6.10 -28.64 4.27
N LEU A 67 5.56 -29.49 3.41
CA LEU A 67 6.02 -29.68 2.03
C LEU A 67 4.89 -29.41 1.05
N GLN A 68 5.19 -28.68 -0.03
CA GLN A 68 4.32 -28.61 -1.21
C GLN A 68 5.01 -29.31 -2.38
N VAL A 69 4.32 -30.29 -2.95
CA VAL A 69 4.80 -31.07 -4.09
C VAL A 69 3.91 -30.76 -5.29
N GLU A 70 4.47 -30.15 -6.35
CA GLU A 70 3.66 -29.74 -7.51
C GLU A 70 3.05 -30.93 -8.27
N ASP A 71 3.83 -31.98 -8.51
CA ASP A 71 3.40 -33.21 -9.20
C ASP A 71 3.65 -34.42 -8.31
N LEU A 72 2.65 -34.75 -7.50
CA LEU A 72 2.70 -35.89 -6.58
C LEU A 72 2.73 -37.20 -7.38
N SER A 73 3.88 -37.89 -7.38
CA SER A 73 4.04 -39.21 -7.96
C SER A 73 3.86 -40.30 -6.90
N GLY A 74 3.44 -41.50 -7.31
CA GLY A 74 3.35 -42.64 -6.39
C GLY A 74 4.71 -43.04 -5.78
N GLU A 75 5.82 -42.71 -6.45
CA GLU A 75 7.17 -42.87 -5.88
C GLU A 75 7.43 -41.92 -4.71
N MET A 76 6.97 -40.67 -4.83
CA MET A 76 7.09 -39.67 -3.76
C MET A 76 6.20 -40.03 -2.56
N GLU A 77 4.96 -40.45 -2.80
CA GLU A 77 4.06 -40.94 -1.74
C GLU A 77 4.66 -42.13 -1.00
N LYS A 78 5.24 -43.08 -1.74
CA LYS A 78 5.95 -44.22 -1.15
C LYS A 78 7.18 -43.77 -0.34
N ALA A 79 7.98 -42.85 -0.87
CA ALA A 79 9.15 -42.33 -0.17
C ALA A 79 8.77 -41.63 1.16
N LEU A 80 7.67 -40.87 1.17
CA LEU A 80 7.11 -40.27 2.37
C LEU A 80 6.63 -41.33 3.37
N ALA A 81 5.92 -42.35 2.90
CA ALA A 81 5.44 -43.44 3.75
C ALA A 81 6.58 -44.27 4.35
N ASP A 82 7.61 -44.56 3.57
CA ASP A 82 8.81 -45.29 4.02
C ASP A 82 9.59 -44.44 5.04
N LEU A 83 9.75 -43.14 4.79
CA LEU A 83 10.37 -42.21 5.73
C LEU A 83 9.59 -42.14 7.06
N GLY A 84 8.26 -42.11 7.00
CA GLY A 84 7.39 -42.12 8.17
C GLY A 84 7.63 -43.34 9.07
N LYS A 85 7.85 -44.51 8.48
CA LYS A 85 8.18 -45.74 9.22
C LYS A 85 9.61 -45.75 9.74
N GLU A 86 10.59 -45.39 8.91
CA GLU A 86 12.02 -45.39 9.26
C GLU A 86 12.33 -44.43 10.41
N GLN A 87 11.71 -43.26 10.40
CA GLN A 87 12.00 -42.17 11.33
C GLN A 87 10.94 -41.98 12.42
N GLN A 88 9.90 -42.84 12.45
CA GLN A 88 8.75 -42.74 13.37
C GLN A 88 8.07 -41.37 13.33
N LEU A 89 7.74 -40.90 12.11
CA LEU A 89 7.14 -39.59 11.88
C LEU A 89 5.62 -39.68 11.88
N HIS A 90 4.98 -38.64 12.43
CA HIS A 90 3.57 -38.40 12.12
C HIS A 90 3.51 -37.59 10.83
N ILE A 91 2.89 -38.17 9.80
CA ILE A 91 2.71 -37.52 8.50
C ILE A 91 1.22 -37.31 8.30
N ALA A 92 0.83 -36.09 8.00
CA ALA A 92 -0.53 -35.73 7.59
C ALA A 92 -0.51 -35.05 6.21
N GLN A 93 -1.64 -35.09 5.52
CA GLN A 93 -1.78 -34.56 4.16
C GLN A 93 -3.05 -33.73 4.02
N ASP A 94 -2.93 -32.65 3.27
CA ASP A 94 -4.02 -31.80 2.80
C ASP A 94 -3.79 -31.48 1.32
N ASN A 95 -4.46 -32.22 0.43
CA ASN A 95 -4.26 -32.15 -1.02
C ASN A 95 -2.78 -32.38 -1.43
N LYS A 96 -2.08 -31.36 -1.94
CA LYS A 96 -0.65 -31.44 -2.33
C LYS A 96 0.32 -31.02 -1.21
N LEU A 97 -0.21 -30.78 -0.01
CA LEU A 97 0.54 -30.36 1.16
C LEU A 97 0.76 -31.56 2.09
N PHE A 98 1.99 -31.74 2.55
CA PHE A 98 2.33 -32.74 3.56
C PHE A 98 2.90 -32.04 4.80
N PHE A 99 2.54 -32.53 5.98
CA PHE A 99 3.04 -32.07 7.26
C PHE A 99 3.74 -33.23 7.94
N LEU A 100 5.06 -33.14 8.05
CA LEU A 100 5.88 -34.14 8.72
C LEU A 100 6.26 -33.60 10.09
N LEU A 101 5.76 -34.24 11.15
CA LEU A 101 6.04 -33.88 12.53
C LEU A 101 7.12 -34.80 13.12
N PHE A 102 8.14 -34.17 13.72
CA PHE A 102 9.26 -34.81 14.39
C PHE A 102 9.27 -34.43 15.86
N GLN A 103 9.33 -35.40 16.77
CA GLN A 103 9.57 -35.15 18.20
C GLN A 103 11.07 -35.10 18.48
N ASP A 104 11.52 -34.19 19.35
CA ASP A 104 12.90 -34.03 19.83
C ASP A 104 13.97 -33.85 18.73
N LYS A 105 13.58 -33.38 17.54
CA LYS A 105 14.50 -33.07 16.44
C LYS A 105 14.41 -31.60 16.06
N GLY A 106 15.56 -30.99 15.80
CA GLY A 106 15.68 -29.60 15.37
C GLY A 106 15.55 -29.41 13.85
N PRO A 107 15.69 -28.15 13.38
CA PRO A 107 15.55 -27.79 11.96
C PRO A 107 16.57 -28.51 11.06
N GLU A 108 17.76 -28.83 11.56
CA GLU A 108 18.81 -29.52 10.79
C GLU A 108 18.36 -30.90 10.27
N GLU A 109 17.52 -31.63 11.02
CA GLU A 109 17.02 -32.92 10.54
C GLU A 109 15.95 -32.73 9.46
N ALA A 110 15.07 -31.74 9.61
CA ALA A 110 14.11 -31.38 8.60
C ALA A 110 14.80 -30.98 7.28
N GLU A 111 15.91 -30.24 7.36
CA GLU A 111 16.75 -29.91 6.19
C GLU A 111 17.33 -31.15 5.50
N LYS A 112 17.84 -32.13 6.27
CA LYS A 112 18.37 -33.39 5.72
C LYS A 112 17.29 -34.19 5.02
N ILE A 113 16.10 -34.25 5.61
CA ILE A 113 14.95 -34.94 5.05
C ILE A 113 14.52 -34.26 3.75
N PHE A 114 14.41 -32.94 3.74
CA PHE A 114 14.11 -32.18 2.52
C PHE A 114 15.15 -32.47 1.42
N LYS A 115 16.45 -32.44 1.76
CA LYS A 115 17.53 -32.80 0.82
C LYS A 115 17.42 -34.23 0.31
N LYS A 116 17.06 -35.21 1.16
CA LYS A 116 16.84 -36.61 0.76
C LYS A 116 15.65 -36.74 -0.18
N LEU A 117 14.53 -36.10 0.13
CA LEU A 117 13.32 -36.12 -0.68
C LEU A 117 13.54 -35.47 -2.07
N LYS A 118 14.33 -34.40 -2.13
CA LYS A 118 14.75 -33.78 -3.41
C LYS A 118 15.60 -34.67 -4.32
N GLN A 119 16.18 -35.76 -3.82
CA GLN A 119 16.96 -36.69 -4.64
C GLN A 119 16.08 -37.66 -5.44
N ASN A 120 14.79 -37.79 -5.08
CA ASN A 120 13.83 -38.49 -5.92
C ASN A 120 13.58 -37.69 -7.20
N PRO A 121 13.17 -38.35 -8.30
CA PRO A 121 12.77 -37.70 -9.55
C PRO A 121 11.44 -36.93 -9.43
N ALA A 122 11.29 -36.13 -8.37
CA ALA A 122 10.19 -35.22 -8.17
C ALA A 122 10.42 -33.94 -9.00
N LYS A 123 9.33 -33.40 -9.56
CA LYS A 123 9.30 -32.01 -10.00
C LYS A 123 9.33 -31.08 -8.77
N ALA A 124 9.44 -29.77 -8.98
CA ALA A 124 9.73 -28.76 -7.97
C ALA A 124 9.01 -28.98 -6.62
N MET A 125 9.77 -28.86 -5.52
CA MET A 125 9.26 -29.05 -4.15
C MET A 125 9.69 -27.90 -3.24
N ASN A 126 8.72 -27.26 -2.59
CA ASN A 126 8.94 -26.19 -1.63
C ASN A 126 8.66 -26.67 -0.21
N ALA A 127 9.35 -26.08 0.75
CA ALA A 127 9.27 -26.53 2.13
C ALA A 127 9.39 -25.41 3.16
N GLY A 128 8.65 -25.55 4.24
CA GLY A 128 8.70 -24.68 5.42
C GLY A 128 9.03 -25.48 6.67
N ILE A 129 9.85 -24.92 7.55
CA ILE A 129 10.22 -25.50 8.84
C ILE A 129 9.70 -24.61 9.97
N PHE A 130 8.95 -25.19 10.90
CA PHE A 130 8.61 -24.58 12.19
C PHE A 130 9.11 -25.48 13.32
N THR A 131 9.73 -24.90 14.35
CA THR A 131 10.26 -25.63 15.51
C THR A 131 9.72 -25.03 16.79
N TYR A 132 9.26 -25.89 17.71
CA TYR A 132 8.77 -25.57 19.04
C TYR A 132 9.72 -26.15 20.10
N PRO A 133 9.95 -25.49 21.25
CA PRO A 133 9.37 -24.21 21.68
C PRO A 133 9.96 -22.99 20.95
N LEU A 134 9.13 -21.97 20.77
CA LEU A 134 9.53 -20.64 20.29
C LEU A 134 8.83 -19.58 21.15
N ASP A 135 9.60 -18.64 21.72
CA ASP A 135 9.08 -17.69 22.71
C ASP A 135 7.98 -16.79 22.13
N GLY A 136 6.83 -16.74 22.81
CA GLY A 136 5.66 -16.02 22.33
C GLY A 136 4.84 -16.71 21.22
N PHE A 137 5.12 -17.97 20.90
CA PHE A 137 4.39 -18.76 19.89
C PHE A 137 3.86 -20.07 20.47
N ALA A 138 2.55 -20.28 20.37
CA ALA A 138 1.87 -21.41 21.01
C ALA A 138 1.95 -22.69 20.15
N ALA A 139 2.23 -23.83 20.78
CA ALA A 139 2.23 -25.14 20.11
C ALA A 139 0.92 -25.43 19.36
N ALA A 140 -0.23 -25.01 19.90
CA ALA A 140 -1.54 -25.20 19.29
C ALA A 140 -1.71 -24.50 17.91
N LYS A 141 -0.85 -23.52 17.59
CA LYS A 141 -0.83 -22.82 16.29
C LYS A 141 0.28 -23.33 15.35
N ALA A 142 0.98 -24.41 15.70
CA ALA A 142 2.14 -24.87 14.94
C ALA A 142 1.84 -25.19 13.46
N LEU A 143 0.66 -25.73 13.15
CA LEU A 143 0.27 -25.95 11.76
C LEU A 143 0.06 -24.64 10.99
N GLU A 144 -0.56 -23.64 11.63
CA GLU A 144 -0.71 -22.30 11.04
C GLU A 144 0.66 -21.70 10.74
N TYR A 145 1.59 -21.76 11.69
CA TYR A 145 2.97 -21.28 11.50
C TYR A 145 3.69 -22.02 10.38
N SER A 146 3.56 -23.35 10.31
CA SER A 146 4.18 -24.13 9.22
C SER A 146 3.63 -23.76 7.84
N ARG A 147 2.33 -23.50 7.73
CA ARG A 147 1.70 -23.03 6.48
C ARG A 147 2.25 -21.65 6.09
N LYS A 148 2.38 -20.72 7.04
CA LYS A 148 3.01 -19.41 6.79
C LYS A 148 4.45 -19.56 6.31
N THR A 149 5.25 -20.45 6.92
CA THR A 149 6.62 -20.71 6.48
C THR A 149 6.68 -21.28 5.07
N LEU A 150 5.72 -22.13 4.72
CA LEU A 150 5.64 -22.65 3.36
C LEU A 150 5.36 -21.53 2.35
N THR A 151 4.44 -20.60 2.65
CA THR A 151 4.23 -19.39 1.82
C THR A 151 5.52 -18.59 1.67
N HIS A 152 6.28 -18.41 2.75
CA HIS A 152 7.59 -17.78 2.69
C HIS A 152 8.54 -18.51 1.72
N SER A 153 8.63 -19.84 1.79
CA SER A 153 9.47 -20.60 0.86
C SER A 153 9.05 -20.41 -0.60
N LEU A 154 7.74 -20.41 -0.91
CA LEU A 154 7.25 -20.25 -2.28
C LEU A 154 7.69 -18.92 -2.91
N LEU A 155 7.78 -17.85 -2.10
CA LEU A 155 8.28 -16.55 -2.56
C LEU A 155 9.78 -16.54 -2.89
N LEU A 156 10.56 -17.50 -2.35
CA LEU A 156 11.97 -17.67 -2.70
C LEU A 156 12.17 -18.36 -4.06
N GLY A 157 11.10 -18.87 -4.68
CA GLY A 157 11.12 -19.61 -5.94
C GLY A 157 11.03 -21.12 -5.74
N PRO A 158 11.02 -21.90 -6.83
CA PRO A 158 10.88 -23.35 -6.76
C PRO A 158 12.05 -23.96 -5.97
N ASP A 159 11.81 -25.14 -5.40
CA ASP A 159 12.89 -25.95 -4.82
C ASP A 159 13.56 -25.35 -3.58
N SER A 160 12.86 -24.42 -2.93
CA SER A 160 13.34 -23.65 -1.79
C SER A 160 12.87 -24.21 -0.45
N LEU A 161 13.59 -23.81 0.60
CA LEU A 161 13.31 -24.14 1.99
C LEU A 161 13.38 -22.85 2.81
N ALA A 162 12.40 -22.64 3.69
CA ALA A 162 12.40 -21.51 4.62
C ALA A 162 12.23 -21.99 6.07
N ASN A 163 12.80 -21.24 7.01
CA ASN A 163 12.55 -21.40 8.43
C ASN A 163 11.54 -20.35 8.89
N PHE A 164 10.72 -20.70 9.90
CA PHE A 164 9.81 -19.75 10.52
C PHE A 164 10.61 -18.67 11.26
N ASP A 165 10.44 -17.43 10.84
CA ASP A 165 11.21 -16.28 11.30
C ASP A 165 10.41 -14.97 11.15
N ALA A 166 11.04 -13.84 11.46
CA ALA A 166 10.41 -12.52 11.32
C ALA A 166 9.99 -12.23 9.86
N VAL A 167 10.71 -12.76 8.86
CA VAL A 167 10.37 -12.60 7.43
C VAL A 167 9.07 -13.32 7.11
N THR A 168 8.89 -14.53 7.64
CA THR A 168 7.67 -15.33 7.51
C THR A 168 6.44 -14.56 7.99
N LEU A 169 6.55 -13.93 9.17
CA LEU A 169 5.48 -13.14 9.77
C LEU A 169 5.29 -11.79 9.06
N ASN A 170 6.36 -11.17 8.54
CA ASN A 170 6.24 -10.00 7.68
C ASN A 170 5.45 -10.30 6.41
N ILE A 171 5.72 -11.43 5.75
CA ILE A 171 4.98 -11.87 4.55
C ILE A 171 3.51 -12.09 4.88
N SER A 172 3.21 -12.76 6.00
CA SER A 172 1.84 -12.97 6.44
C SER A 172 1.12 -11.64 6.76
N GLY A 173 1.84 -10.68 7.36
CA GLY A 173 1.32 -9.34 7.62
C GLY A 173 1.05 -8.56 6.33
N ASP A 174 1.94 -8.64 5.35
CA ASP A 174 1.77 -8.02 4.04
C ASP A 174 0.54 -8.60 3.31
N GLU A 175 0.33 -9.92 3.37
CA GLU A 175 -0.86 -10.59 2.82
C GLU A 175 -2.15 -10.08 3.48
N ALA A 176 -2.21 -10.08 4.81
CA ALA A 176 -3.35 -9.55 5.56
C ALA A 176 -3.64 -8.08 5.24
N TYR A 177 -2.59 -7.25 5.10
CA TYR A 177 -2.70 -5.85 4.71
C TYR A 177 -3.34 -5.68 3.33
N GLN A 178 -2.88 -6.44 2.31
CA GLN A 178 -3.43 -6.38 0.95
C GLN A 178 -4.90 -6.79 0.90
N GLU A 179 -5.31 -7.71 1.76
CA GLU A 179 -6.69 -8.19 1.86
C GLU A 179 -7.58 -7.29 2.74
N GLY A 180 -7.02 -6.19 3.28
CA GLY A 180 -7.73 -5.22 4.10
C GLY A 180 -7.97 -5.67 5.55
N ARG A 181 -7.37 -6.78 5.98
CA ARG A 181 -7.47 -7.30 7.37
C ARG A 181 -6.42 -6.62 8.26
N MET A 182 -6.67 -5.35 8.56
CA MET A 182 -5.70 -4.49 9.26
C MET A 182 -5.35 -4.97 10.67
N ASP A 183 -6.32 -5.50 11.42
CA ASP A 183 -6.07 -6.01 12.78
C ASP A 183 -5.11 -7.21 12.76
N GLU A 184 -5.33 -8.14 11.82
CA GLU A 184 -4.45 -9.30 11.63
C GLU A 184 -3.05 -8.87 11.15
N ALA A 185 -2.96 -7.92 10.22
CA ALA A 185 -1.67 -7.38 9.78
C ALA A 185 -0.86 -6.80 10.96
N VAL A 186 -1.51 -6.02 11.84
CA VAL A 186 -0.88 -5.48 13.06
C VAL A 186 -0.41 -6.61 13.99
N GLU A 187 -1.21 -7.67 14.17
CA GLU A 187 -0.83 -8.82 14.98
C GLU A 187 0.38 -9.57 14.39
N GLU A 188 0.41 -9.81 13.08
CA GLU A 188 1.51 -10.49 12.39
C GLU A 188 2.81 -9.67 12.44
N TYR A 189 2.76 -8.36 12.14
CA TYR A 189 3.96 -7.51 12.27
C TYR A 189 4.41 -7.40 13.73
N GLY A 190 3.47 -7.33 14.68
CA GLY A 190 3.78 -7.38 16.10
C GLY A 190 4.47 -8.69 16.51
N ALA A 191 4.08 -9.81 15.91
CA ALA A 191 4.73 -11.10 16.10
C ALA A 191 6.12 -11.15 15.46
N ALA A 192 6.28 -10.60 14.25
CA ALA A 192 7.58 -10.46 13.60
C ALA A 192 8.57 -9.67 14.47
N LEU A 193 8.12 -8.57 15.09
CA LEU A 193 8.92 -7.75 16.01
C LEU A 193 9.22 -8.41 17.36
N ARG A 194 8.53 -9.50 17.74
CA ARG A 194 8.96 -10.31 18.89
C ARG A 194 10.21 -11.12 18.54
N LEU A 195 10.32 -11.58 17.29
CA LEU A 195 11.48 -12.34 16.81
C LEU A 195 12.65 -11.43 16.43
N ASP A 196 12.36 -10.25 15.86
CA ASP A 196 13.36 -9.26 15.46
C ASP A 196 12.89 -7.83 15.82
N PRO A 197 13.14 -7.37 17.06
CA PRO A 197 12.62 -6.09 17.58
C PRO A 197 13.11 -4.83 16.85
N GLU A 198 14.23 -4.94 16.13
CA GLU A 198 14.88 -3.84 15.41
C GLU A 198 14.70 -3.97 13.89
N ASN A 199 13.78 -4.82 13.42
CA ASN A 199 13.52 -4.95 12.00
C ASN A 199 12.90 -3.66 11.41
N ALA A 200 13.72 -2.84 10.76
CA ALA A 200 13.30 -1.55 10.22
C ALA A 200 12.15 -1.67 9.22
N ASN A 201 12.13 -2.72 8.39
CA ASN A 201 11.08 -2.94 7.39
C ASN A 201 9.74 -3.26 8.06
N VAL A 202 9.72 -4.18 9.02
CA VAL A 202 8.51 -4.55 9.76
C VAL A 202 7.99 -3.37 10.58
N LEU A 203 8.87 -2.60 11.23
CA LEU A 203 8.49 -1.37 11.94
C LEU A 203 7.84 -0.35 11.00
N ASN A 204 8.36 -0.21 9.78
CA ASN A 204 7.75 0.65 8.78
C ASN A 204 6.37 0.13 8.34
N SER A 205 6.23 -1.17 8.02
CA SER A 205 4.94 -1.75 7.61
C SER A 205 3.89 -1.66 8.71
N LEU A 206 4.29 -1.89 9.98
CA LEU A 206 3.42 -1.69 11.13
C LEU A 206 2.98 -0.22 11.27
N GLY A 207 3.90 0.72 11.06
CA GLY A 207 3.58 2.15 11.06
C GLY A 207 2.56 2.53 9.96
N VAL A 208 2.68 1.93 8.77
CA VAL A 208 1.72 2.10 7.68
C VAL A 208 0.33 1.60 8.09
N CYS A 209 0.24 0.41 8.71
CA CYS A 209 -1.03 -0.13 9.20
C CYS A 209 -1.69 0.82 10.20
N PHE A 210 -0.93 1.30 11.19
CA PHE A 210 -1.44 2.28 12.15
C PHE A 210 -1.91 3.58 11.48
N GLY A 211 -1.21 4.05 10.44
CA GLY A 211 -1.63 5.20 9.65
C GLY A 211 -2.96 4.97 8.93
N VAL A 212 -3.18 3.79 8.35
CA VAL A 212 -4.43 3.43 7.66
C VAL A 212 -5.61 3.38 8.62
N ILE A 213 -5.42 2.81 9.82
CA ILE A 213 -6.47 2.78 10.86
C ILE A 213 -6.54 4.09 11.68
N GLN A 214 -5.79 5.12 11.28
CA GLN A 214 -5.75 6.46 11.86
C GLN A 214 -5.26 6.53 13.33
N ASP A 215 -4.52 5.51 13.79
CA ASP A 215 -3.77 5.56 15.04
C ASP A 215 -2.42 6.26 14.79
N TYR A 216 -2.50 7.57 14.55
CA TYR A 216 -1.33 8.38 14.14
C TYR A 216 -0.21 8.41 15.18
N GLU A 217 -0.55 8.27 16.47
CA GLU A 217 0.45 8.23 17.54
C GLU A 217 1.32 6.97 17.43
N LYS A 218 0.69 5.79 17.29
CA LYS A 218 1.44 4.54 17.09
C LYS A 218 2.15 4.48 15.74
N ALA A 219 1.56 5.07 14.70
CA ALA A 219 2.20 5.17 13.38
C ALA A 219 3.53 5.94 13.48
N LEU A 220 3.51 7.13 14.09
CA LEU A 220 4.71 7.95 14.27
C LEU A 220 5.75 7.27 15.16
N ASP A 221 5.34 6.54 16.20
CA ASP A 221 6.26 5.77 17.04
C ASP A 221 6.95 4.65 16.25
N ALA A 222 6.18 3.86 15.51
CA ALA A 222 6.70 2.77 14.69
C ALA A 222 7.68 3.29 13.61
N PHE A 223 7.35 4.38 12.92
CA PHE A 223 8.27 5.01 11.97
C PHE A 223 9.51 5.59 12.64
N ARG A 224 9.40 6.15 13.85
CA ARG A 224 10.57 6.66 14.60
C ARG A 224 11.52 5.53 14.96
N ARG A 225 10.98 4.40 15.41
CA ARG A 225 11.75 3.18 15.69
C ARG A 225 12.37 2.59 14.42
N SER A 226 11.61 2.54 13.31
CA SER A 226 12.11 2.10 12.00
C SER A 226 13.31 2.94 11.55
N HIS A 227 13.21 4.27 11.62
CA HIS A 227 14.32 5.16 11.27
C HIS A 227 15.49 5.08 12.26
N ALA A 228 15.26 4.75 13.53
CA ALA A 228 16.34 4.52 14.48
C ALA A 228 17.11 3.23 14.16
N ALA A 229 16.41 2.18 13.71
CA ALA A 229 17.00 0.92 13.29
C ALA A 229 17.76 1.01 11.96
N ASP A 230 17.25 1.76 10.99
CA ASP A 230 17.97 2.12 9.76
C ASP A 230 17.91 3.64 9.48
N PRO A 231 18.91 4.41 9.96
CA PRO A 231 18.95 5.85 9.76
C PRO A 231 19.18 6.31 8.32
N LYS A 232 19.59 5.40 7.41
CA LYS A 232 19.86 5.74 6.01
C LYS A 232 18.64 5.52 5.12
N GLU A 233 17.69 4.71 5.56
CA GLU A 233 16.45 4.48 4.84
C GLU A 233 15.52 5.70 4.95
N ALA A 234 15.08 6.20 3.80
CA ALA A 234 14.27 7.40 3.70
C ALA A 234 12.77 7.14 3.94
N MET A 235 12.30 5.93 3.66
CA MET A 235 10.87 5.59 3.65
C MET A 235 10.15 5.88 4.97
N ALA A 236 10.76 5.53 6.11
CA ALA A 236 10.14 5.77 7.42
C ALA A 236 9.95 7.27 7.70
N VAL A 237 10.92 8.10 7.35
CA VAL A 237 10.85 9.56 7.51
C VAL A 237 9.84 10.17 6.54
N TYR A 238 9.80 9.68 5.31
CA TYR A 238 8.79 10.06 4.33
C TYR A 238 7.37 9.76 4.85
N ASN A 239 7.15 8.57 5.40
CA ASN A 239 5.86 8.17 5.95
C ASN A 239 5.45 9.00 7.18
N GLN A 240 6.39 9.41 8.04
CA GLN A 240 6.11 10.41 9.09
C GLN A 240 5.58 11.72 8.49
N GLY A 241 6.17 12.17 7.37
CA GLY A 241 5.70 13.35 6.65
C GLY A 241 4.25 13.23 6.18
N LEU A 242 3.87 12.06 5.66
CA LEU A 242 2.48 11.77 5.28
C LEU A 242 1.53 11.79 6.48
N ILE A 243 1.94 11.24 7.64
CA ILE A 243 1.13 11.32 8.87
C ILE A 243 0.93 12.79 9.29
N HIS A 244 2.00 13.57 9.34
CA HIS A 244 1.90 15.00 9.68
C HIS A 244 1.05 15.78 8.67
N GLU A 245 1.12 15.44 7.39
CA GLU A 245 0.25 16.03 6.36
C GLU A 245 -1.23 15.72 6.62
N MET A 246 -1.56 14.46 6.94
CA MET A 246 -2.93 14.05 7.30
C MET A 246 -3.45 14.72 8.57
N GLN A 247 -2.56 15.01 9.54
CA GLN A 247 -2.89 15.77 10.75
C GLN A 247 -2.96 17.29 10.53
N GLY A 248 -2.70 17.78 9.31
CA GLY A 248 -2.65 19.21 8.99
C GLY A 248 -1.42 19.94 9.50
N GLU A 249 -0.42 19.23 10.01
CA GLU A 249 0.83 19.76 10.57
C GLU A 249 1.85 20.05 9.45
N ARG A 250 1.49 20.96 8.54
CA ARG A 250 2.20 21.24 7.28
C ARG A 250 3.70 21.51 7.43
N GLN A 251 4.09 22.21 8.51
CA GLN A 251 5.50 22.53 8.77
C GLN A 251 6.31 21.27 9.11
N LYS A 252 5.78 20.38 9.95
CA LYS A 252 6.44 19.10 10.29
C LYS A 252 6.49 18.17 9.08
N ALA A 253 5.41 18.13 8.29
CA ALA A 253 5.39 17.37 7.04
C ALA A 253 6.51 17.82 6.09
N LYS A 254 6.66 19.13 5.89
CA LYS A 254 7.76 19.72 5.10
C LYS A 254 9.14 19.30 5.60
N GLU A 255 9.38 19.35 6.92
CA GLU A 255 10.66 18.94 7.53
C GLU A 255 10.96 17.44 7.31
N CYS A 256 9.95 16.58 7.45
CA CYS A 256 10.07 15.16 7.16
C CYS A 256 10.40 14.89 5.68
N PHE A 257 9.67 15.51 4.74
CA PHE A 257 9.92 15.32 3.30
C PHE A 257 11.28 15.86 2.87
N GLU A 258 11.73 16.98 3.45
CA GLU A 258 13.08 17.52 3.23
C GLU A 258 14.16 16.56 3.73
N LYS A 259 13.98 15.99 4.93
CA LYS A 259 14.91 14.98 5.46
C LYS A 259 14.90 13.70 4.62
N ALA A 260 13.74 13.22 4.19
CA ALA A 260 13.62 12.05 3.32
C ALA A 260 14.29 12.28 1.96
N LEU A 261 14.12 13.45 1.35
CA LEU A 261 14.80 13.82 0.11
C LEU A 261 16.32 13.93 0.28
N ASN A 262 16.80 14.40 1.43
CA ASN A 262 18.24 14.43 1.72
C ASN A 262 18.83 13.02 1.84
N LEU A 263 18.08 12.06 2.38
CA LEU A 263 18.48 10.64 2.46
C LEU A 263 18.41 9.94 1.10
N SER A 264 17.39 10.25 0.29
CA SER A 264 17.21 9.71 -1.07
C SER A 264 17.02 10.84 -2.08
N PRO A 265 18.11 11.44 -2.58
CA PRO A 265 18.04 12.62 -3.45
C PRO A 265 17.18 12.44 -4.69
N GLU A 266 17.15 11.24 -5.28
CA GLU A 266 16.39 10.95 -6.51
C GLU A 266 14.96 10.45 -6.25
N SER A 267 14.46 10.54 -5.02
CA SER A 267 13.08 10.18 -4.68
C SER A 267 12.07 11.14 -5.32
N PHE A 268 11.25 10.61 -6.23
CA PHE A 268 10.12 11.35 -6.82
C PHE A 268 9.12 11.77 -5.73
N GLU A 269 8.75 10.84 -4.87
CA GLU A 269 7.73 11.00 -3.84
C GLU A 269 8.15 12.11 -2.86
N SER A 270 9.40 12.06 -2.36
CA SER A 270 9.91 13.07 -1.43
C SER A 270 9.99 14.47 -2.07
N ALA A 271 10.48 14.56 -3.31
CA ALA A 271 10.56 15.84 -4.03
C ALA A 271 9.16 16.42 -4.30
N PHE A 272 8.21 15.59 -4.73
CA PHE A 272 6.84 16.01 -5.00
C PHE A 272 6.13 16.48 -3.73
N HIS A 273 6.16 15.69 -2.65
CA HIS A 273 5.50 16.05 -1.40
C HIS A 273 6.14 17.25 -0.69
N LEU A 274 7.47 17.42 -0.79
CA LEU A 274 8.14 18.64 -0.34
C LEU A 274 7.67 19.87 -1.13
N GLY A 275 7.66 19.79 -2.45
CA GLY A 275 7.16 20.86 -3.32
C GLY A 275 5.70 21.22 -3.04
N LYS A 276 4.83 20.21 -2.93
CA LYS A 276 3.43 20.36 -2.53
C LYS A 276 3.28 21.05 -1.18
N SER A 277 4.05 20.62 -0.18
CA SER A 277 4.02 21.20 1.17
C SER A 277 4.45 22.67 1.17
N LEU A 278 5.46 23.04 0.38
CA LEU A 278 5.92 24.42 0.23
C LEU A 278 4.86 25.32 -0.44
N VAL A 279 4.14 24.83 -1.46
CA VAL A 279 2.99 25.54 -2.04
C VAL A 279 1.93 25.79 -0.96
N ALA A 280 1.59 24.77 -0.17
CA ALA A 280 0.60 24.85 0.90
C ALA A 280 1.00 25.74 2.09
N LEU A 281 2.31 25.96 2.28
CA LEU A 281 2.90 26.90 3.26
C LEU A 281 3.09 28.32 2.67
N GLU A 282 2.42 28.60 1.56
CA GLU A 282 2.48 29.87 0.87
C GLU A 282 3.86 30.28 0.33
N ASN A 283 4.79 29.34 0.14
CA ASN A 283 6.14 29.59 -0.39
C ASN A 283 6.35 28.92 -1.77
N PRO A 284 5.70 29.42 -2.84
CA PRO A 284 5.74 28.81 -4.17
C PRO A 284 7.11 28.94 -4.83
N GLU A 285 7.89 29.99 -4.53
CA GLU A 285 9.24 30.18 -5.07
C GLU A 285 10.17 29.04 -4.64
N ALA A 286 10.15 28.67 -3.36
CA ALA A 286 10.94 27.54 -2.86
C ALA A 286 10.44 26.18 -3.37
N ALA A 287 9.15 26.07 -3.73
CA ALA A 287 8.56 24.83 -4.23
C ALA A 287 9.05 24.45 -5.64
N LEU A 288 9.29 25.45 -6.50
CA LEU A 288 9.64 25.27 -7.91
C LEU A 288 10.77 24.25 -8.16
N PRO A 289 11.96 24.34 -7.54
CA PRO A 289 13.04 23.39 -7.82
C PRO A 289 12.67 21.94 -7.50
N PHE A 290 11.88 21.70 -6.44
CA PHE A 290 11.48 20.35 -6.05
C PHE A 290 10.38 19.79 -6.96
N LEU A 291 9.42 20.63 -7.36
CA LEU A 291 8.39 20.26 -8.33
C LEU A 291 9.00 20.01 -9.73
N GLU A 292 9.99 20.79 -10.14
CA GLU A 292 10.74 20.55 -11.39
C GLU A 292 11.58 19.28 -11.34
N LYS A 293 12.15 18.95 -10.18
CA LYS A 293 12.83 17.66 -9.97
C LYS A 293 11.84 16.51 -10.13
N ALA A 294 10.70 16.54 -9.43
CA ALA A 294 9.64 15.54 -9.59
C ALA A 294 9.16 15.44 -11.04
N ARG A 295 9.05 16.58 -11.73
CA ARG A 295 8.67 16.67 -13.14
C ARG A 295 9.67 16.00 -14.07
N THR A 296 10.97 16.12 -13.78
CA THR A 296 12.04 15.49 -14.56
C THR A 296 11.96 13.97 -14.45
N ILE A 297 11.62 13.44 -13.26
CA ILE A 297 11.50 12.00 -13.02
C ILE A 297 10.22 11.43 -13.64
N LYS A 298 9.06 12.08 -13.46
CA LYS A 298 7.78 11.67 -14.05
C LYS A 298 7.15 12.80 -14.89
N PRO A 299 7.58 12.97 -16.17
CA PRO A 299 7.18 14.09 -17.03
C PRO A 299 5.75 14.06 -17.55
N GLU A 300 4.87 13.21 -17.06
CA GLU A 300 3.43 13.23 -17.43
C GLU A 300 2.51 13.12 -16.22
N ASN A 301 3.05 13.16 -15.00
CA ASN A 301 2.26 13.07 -13.78
C ASN A 301 1.37 14.31 -13.61
N GLY A 302 0.05 14.09 -13.58
CA GLY A 302 -0.97 15.14 -13.47
C GLY A 302 -0.84 16.00 -12.20
N PRO A 303 -0.76 15.39 -11.00
CA PRO A 303 -0.54 16.14 -9.76
C PRO A 303 0.70 17.04 -9.77
N VAL A 304 1.85 16.54 -10.25
CA VAL A 304 3.08 17.35 -10.37
C VAL A 304 2.85 18.54 -11.30
N LEU A 305 2.23 18.32 -12.46
CA LEU A 305 1.89 19.39 -13.41
C LEU A 305 1.01 20.46 -12.76
N LYS A 306 0.00 20.04 -12.00
CA LYS A 306 -0.92 20.93 -11.29
C LYS A 306 -0.19 21.79 -10.26
N PHE A 307 0.58 21.17 -9.35
CA PHE A 307 1.28 21.92 -8.31
C PHE A 307 2.38 22.82 -8.87
N LEU A 308 3.08 22.40 -9.92
CA LEU A 308 4.06 23.25 -10.61
C LEU A 308 3.38 24.42 -11.32
N ALA A 309 2.22 24.20 -11.95
CA ALA A 309 1.44 25.26 -12.57
C ALA A 309 0.95 26.29 -11.54
N GLU A 310 0.46 25.83 -10.39
CA GLU A 310 0.04 26.70 -9.29
C GLU A 310 1.22 27.48 -8.71
N ALA A 311 2.39 26.84 -8.53
CA ALA A 311 3.60 27.55 -8.11
C ALA A 311 3.98 28.65 -9.12
N CYS A 312 4.01 28.35 -10.43
CA CYS A 312 4.26 29.34 -11.48
C CYS A 312 3.20 30.45 -11.51
N PHE A 313 1.92 30.13 -11.27
CA PHE A 313 0.84 31.10 -11.23
C PHE A 313 1.07 32.12 -10.11
N ARG A 314 1.39 31.62 -8.91
CA ARG A 314 1.63 32.45 -7.72
C ARG A 314 2.91 33.29 -7.82
N THR A 315 3.93 32.80 -8.52
CA THR A 315 5.14 33.57 -8.85
C THR A 315 4.98 34.48 -10.07
N LYS A 316 3.76 34.60 -10.61
CA LYS A 316 3.36 35.45 -11.75
C LYS A 316 3.94 35.05 -13.11
N ASP A 317 4.48 33.85 -13.26
CA ASP A 317 4.79 33.26 -14.56
C ASP A 317 3.53 32.65 -15.19
N ILE A 318 2.61 33.53 -15.60
CA ILE A 318 1.29 33.15 -16.12
C ILE A 318 1.40 32.35 -17.43
N GLY A 319 2.45 32.62 -18.23
CA GLY A 319 2.70 31.92 -19.48
C GLY A 319 3.02 30.44 -19.23
N LYS A 320 3.94 30.16 -18.31
CA LYS A 320 4.30 28.79 -17.93
C LYS A 320 3.17 28.10 -17.19
N ALA A 321 2.52 28.79 -16.24
CA ALA A 321 1.36 28.27 -15.51
C ALA A 321 0.27 27.78 -16.47
N PHE A 322 -0.11 28.60 -17.45
CA PHE A 322 -1.11 28.25 -18.45
C PHE A 322 -0.76 26.96 -19.22
N ASN A 323 0.48 26.85 -19.70
CA ASN A 323 0.92 25.67 -20.45
C ASN A 323 0.95 24.41 -19.59
N LEU A 324 1.33 24.52 -18.32
CA LEU A 324 1.36 23.41 -17.38
C LEU A 324 -0.05 22.99 -16.97
N PHE A 325 -0.95 23.93 -16.66
CA PHE A 325 -2.35 23.61 -16.39
C PHE A 325 -3.05 22.95 -17.59
N ARG A 326 -2.74 23.37 -18.83
CA ARG A 326 -3.27 22.70 -20.03
C ARG A 326 -2.79 21.25 -20.15
N GLN A 327 -1.54 20.99 -19.77
CA GLN A 327 -1.01 19.62 -19.71
C GLN A 327 -1.67 18.83 -18.58
N ALA A 328 -1.84 19.44 -17.40
CA ALA A 328 -2.51 18.84 -16.25
C ALA A 328 -3.96 18.44 -16.61
N LEU A 329 -4.69 19.31 -17.33
CA LEU A 329 -6.08 19.05 -17.74
C LEU A 329 -6.19 17.83 -18.65
N ARG A 330 -5.22 17.58 -19.53
CA ARG A 330 -5.21 16.37 -20.37
C ARG A 330 -5.07 15.09 -19.55
N ARG A 331 -4.43 15.17 -18.38
CA ARG A 331 -4.22 14.04 -17.46
C ARG A 331 -5.36 13.91 -16.46
N MET A 332 -5.94 15.04 -16.05
CA MET A 332 -6.99 15.13 -15.04
C MET A 332 -8.12 16.04 -15.56
N PRO A 333 -8.97 15.56 -16.50
CA PRO A 333 -9.95 16.41 -17.21
C PRO A 333 -11.06 17.00 -16.33
N ARG A 334 -11.27 16.44 -15.13
CA ARG A 334 -12.29 16.88 -14.17
C ARG A 334 -11.70 17.33 -12.83
N ASP A 335 -10.41 17.69 -12.80
CA ASP A 335 -9.81 18.27 -11.58
C ASP A 335 -10.20 19.76 -11.48
N ALA A 336 -10.91 20.11 -10.42
CA ALA A 336 -11.49 21.43 -10.23
C ALA A 336 -10.43 22.52 -10.03
N GLU A 337 -9.32 22.22 -9.35
CA GLU A 337 -8.20 23.14 -9.17
C GLU A 337 -7.53 23.47 -10.50
N VAL A 338 -7.34 22.48 -11.38
CA VAL A 338 -6.78 22.68 -12.73
C VAL A 338 -7.71 23.55 -13.59
N LEU A 339 -9.01 23.26 -13.59
CA LEU A 339 -10.01 24.05 -14.33
C LEU A 339 -10.03 25.50 -13.83
N SER A 340 -10.11 25.69 -12.51
CA SER A 340 -10.07 27.01 -11.88
C SER A 340 -8.76 27.76 -12.17
N GLY A 341 -7.62 27.06 -12.17
CA GLY A 341 -6.31 27.61 -12.51
C GLY A 341 -6.24 28.09 -13.97
N LEU A 342 -6.78 27.32 -14.91
CA LEU A 342 -6.90 27.73 -16.31
C LEU A 342 -7.79 28.95 -16.48
N GLY A 343 -8.95 28.97 -15.84
CA GLY A 343 -9.86 30.12 -15.87
C GLY A 343 -9.16 31.39 -15.39
N ALA A 344 -8.42 31.31 -14.28
CA ALA A 344 -7.62 32.42 -13.78
C ALA A 344 -6.48 32.84 -14.74
N CYS A 345 -5.81 31.89 -15.41
CA CYS A 345 -4.81 32.22 -16.42
C CYS A 345 -5.40 32.93 -17.64
N PHE A 346 -6.57 32.49 -18.14
CA PHE A 346 -7.25 33.16 -19.26
C PHE A 346 -7.67 34.57 -18.88
N ASP A 347 -8.26 34.71 -17.70
CA ASP A 347 -8.69 35.99 -17.14
C ASP A 347 -7.55 37.01 -17.04
N LEU A 348 -6.38 36.60 -16.52
CA LEU A 348 -5.20 37.47 -16.43
C LEU A 348 -4.55 37.81 -17.77
N LYS A 349 -4.69 36.95 -18.78
CA LYS A 349 -4.25 37.26 -20.15
C LYS A 349 -5.18 38.23 -20.87
N GLY A 350 -6.41 38.42 -20.36
CA GLY A 350 -7.44 39.22 -21.02
C GLY A 350 -7.98 38.59 -22.31
N GLU A 351 -7.71 37.30 -22.52
CA GLU A 351 -8.13 36.56 -23.71
C GLU A 351 -9.38 35.72 -23.39
N ASN A 352 -10.44 35.90 -24.19
CA ASN A 352 -11.65 35.08 -24.14
C ASN A 352 -12.30 34.98 -22.74
N PRO A 353 -12.88 36.07 -22.21
CA PRO A 353 -13.46 36.10 -20.86
C PRO A 353 -14.59 35.06 -20.67
N ASP A 354 -15.29 34.68 -21.74
CA ASP A 354 -16.28 33.62 -21.70
C ASP A 354 -15.66 32.24 -21.47
N ILE A 355 -14.51 31.95 -22.09
CA ILE A 355 -13.77 30.70 -21.84
C ILE A 355 -13.26 30.68 -20.39
N ALA A 356 -12.74 31.82 -19.90
CA ALA A 356 -12.31 31.95 -18.51
C ALA A 356 -13.47 31.64 -17.54
N ALA A 357 -14.65 32.20 -17.82
CA ALA A 357 -15.86 31.96 -17.03
C ALA A 357 -16.26 30.48 -17.05
N THR A 358 -16.34 29.85 -18.24
CA THR A 358 -16.71 28.43 -18.37
C THR A 358 -15.82 27.53 -17.51
N PHE A 359 -14.50 27.72 -17.56
CA PHE A 359 -13.58 26.91 -16.74
C PHE A 359 -13.80 27.10 -15.24
N CYS A 360 -14.02 28.33 -14.78
CA CYS A 360 -14.30 28.59 -13.37
C CYS A 360 -15.70 28.12 -12.94
N GLU A 361 -16.69 28.13 -13.84
CA GLU A 361 -18.02 27.57 -13.61
C GLU A 361 -17.98 26.06 -13.46
N GLU A 362 -17.25 25.36 -14.33
CA GLU A 362 -17.05 23.91 -14.22
C GLU A 362 -16.33 23.54 -12.93
N ALA A 363 -15.28 24.29 -12.55
CA ALA A 363 -14.59 24.08 -11.28
C ALA A 363 -15.53 24.25 -10.08
N LEU A 364 -16.34 25.31 -10.06
CA LEU A 364 -17.29 25.58 -8.99
C LEU A 364 -18.48 24.61 -9.01
N ALA A 365 -18.82 24.01 -10.16
CA ALA A 365 -19.82 22.95 -10.23
C ALA A 365 -19.32 21.64 -9.60
N ILE A 366 -18.02 21.36 -9.68
CA ILE A 366 -17.39 20.20 -9.06
C ILE A 366 -17.21 20.42 -7.55
N GLU A 367 -16.76 21.60 -7.13
CA GLU A 367 -16.61 21.98 -5.73
C GLU A 367 -17.41 23.25 -5.39
N PRO A 368 -18.73 23.11 -5.13
CA PRO A 368 -19.60 24.26 -4.90
C PRO A 368 -19.15 25.14 -3.74
N ASP A 369 -18.62 24.58 -2.66
CA ASP A 369 -18.26 25.37 -1.48
C ASP A 369 -16.84 25.93 -1.51
N ASN A 370 -16.10 25.77 -2.62
CA ASN A 370 -14.74 26.29 -2.71
C ASN A 370 -14.75 27.83 -2.88
N GLY A 371 -14.37 28.53 -1.80
CA GLY A 371 -14.37 30.00 -1.76
C GLY A 371 -13.42 30.64 -2.79
N LEU A 372 -12.27 30.02 -3.06
CA LEU A 372 -11.31 30.53 -4.05
C LEU A 372 -11.89 30.46 -5.47
N PHE A 373 -12.64 29.40 -5.80
CA PHE A 373 -13.25 29.24 -7.12
C PHE A 373 -14.37 30.27 -7.32
N ALA A 374 -15.19 30.49 -6.28
CA ALA A 374 -16.18 31.55 -6.29
C ALA A 374 -15.54 32.94 -6.46
N LEU A 375 -14.42 33.21 -5.78
CA LEU A 375 -13.68 34.47 -5.91
C LEU A 375 -13.16 34.69 -7.34
N ARG A 376 -12.54 33.66 -7.94
CA ARG A 376 -12.02 33.71 -9.32
C ARG A 376 -13.15 33.97 -10.33
N LEU A 377 -14.27 33.25 -10.22
CA LEU A 377 -15.42 33.48 -11.10
C LEU A 377 -16.04 34.88 -10.89
N GLY A 378 -16.15 35.34 -9.64
CA GLY A 378 -16.68 36.66 -9.30
C GLY A 378 -15.88 37.78 -9.97
N ARG A 379 -14.54 37.69 -9.93
CA ARG A 379 -13.64 38.64 -10.62
C ARG A 379 -13.87 38.68 -12.13
N ILE A 380 -14.04 37.51 -12.75
CA ILE A 380 -14.33 37.41 -14.18
C ILE A 380 -15.68 38.06 -14.51
N ARG A 381 -16.73 37.76 -13.73
CA ARG A 381 -18.08 38.32 -13.91
C ARG A 381 -18.10 39.83 -13.72
N MET A 382 -17.35 40.35 -12.75
CA MET A 382 -17.19 41.79 -12.52
C MET A 382 -16.60 42.49 -13.75
N ARG A 383 -15.54 41.94 -14.36
CA ARG A 383 -14.95 42.49 -15.61
C ARG A 383 -15.87 42.40 -16.82
N GLN A 384 -16.81 41.46 -16.81
CA GLN A 384 -17.87 41.35 -17.81
C GLN A 384 -19.06 42.30 -17.55
N ASN A 385 -19.00 43.16 -16.51
CA ASN A 385 -20.08 44.02 -16.04
C ASN A 385 -21.33 43.24 -15.56
N LYS A 386 -21.16 41.98 -15.16
CA LYS A 386 -22.22 41.14 -14.57
C LYS A 386 -22.21 41.28 -13.05
N ASN A 387 -22.50 42.49 -12.58
CA ASN A 387 -22.27 42.90 -11.19
C ASN A 387 -23.10 42.09 -10.17
N GLU A 388 -24.35 41.76 -10.47
CA GLU A 388 -25.20 40.93 -9.59
C GLU A 388 -24.65 39.51 -9.39
N GLU A 389 -24.20 38.87 -10.48
CA GLU A 389 -23.57 37.55 -10.41
C GLU A 389 -22.26 37.62 -9.62
N ALA A 390 -21.44 38.64 -9.89
CA ALA A 390 -20.19 38.86 -9.18
C ALA A 390 -20.42 39.07 -7.66
N ARG A 391 -21.42 39.87 -7.27
CA ARG A 391 -21.80 40.11 -5.88
C ARG A 391 -22.16 38.81 -5.16
N SER A 392 -23.02 37.98 -5.77
CA SER A 392 -23.38 36.67 -5.20
C SER A 392 -22.16 35.77 -4.98
N LEU A 393 -21.23 35.76 -5.94
CA LEU A 393 -19.99 34.98 -5.88
C LEU A 393 -19.01 35.51 -4.83
N PHE A 394 -18.88 36.83 -4.66
CA PHE A 394 -18.05 37.42 -3.61
C PHE A 394 -18.60 37.17 -2.21
N LEU A 395 -19.92 37.23 -2.02
CA LEU A 395 -20.55 36.83 -0.75
C LEU A 395 -20.25 35.38 -0.41
N LYS A 396 -20.32 34.49 -1.42
CA LYS A 396 -19.97 33.08 -1.27
C LYS A 396 -18.49 32.87 -0.94
N ALA A 397 -17.59 33.55 -1.64
CA ALA A 397 -16.16 33.53 -1.39
C ALA A 397 -15.83 33.95 0.06
N ARG A 398 -16.43 35.07 0.50
CA ARG A 398 -16.26 35.60 1.87
C ARG A 398 -16.80 34.63 2.92
N LYS A 399 -17.99 34.07 2.71
CA LYS A 399 -18.59 33.06 3.60
C LYS A 399 -17.65 31.85 3.75
N ASN A 400 -16.94 31.49 2.69
CA ASN A 400 -16.02 30.35 2.65
C ASN A 400 -14.55 30.76 2.86
N GLY A 401 -14.33 31.83 3.66
CA GLY A 401 -13.03 32.16 4.24
C GLY A 401 -12.08 32.96 3.34
N GLN A 402 -12.51 33.41 2.17
CA GLN A 402 -11.69 34.29 1.34
C GLN A 402 -11.73 35.74 1.82
N LYS A 403 -10.57 36.39 1.76
CA LYS A 403 -10.46 37.84 1.95
C LYS A 403 -10.73 38.53 0.61
N LEU A 404 -11.63 39.50 0.62
CA LEU A 404 -11.94 40.32 -0.54
C LEU A 404 -11.01 41.54 -0.58
N SER A 405 -10.72 42.02 -1.78
CA SER A 405 -10.08 43.32 -1.98
C SER A 405 -11.07 44.44 -1.65
N ARG A 406 -10.56 45.66 -1.44
CA ARG A 406 -11.42 46.82 -1.20
C ARG A 406 -12.43 47.06 -2.34
N GLU A 407 -12.00 46.90 -3.58
CA GLU A 407 -12.87 47.02 -4.77
C GLU A 407 -13.96 45.95 -4.79
N GLU A 408 -13.61 44.71 -4.40
CA GLU A 408 -14.56 43.58 -4.30
C GLU A 408 -15.56 43.78 -3.16
N GLU A 409 -15.15 44.45 -2.07
CA GLU A 409 -16.03 44.84 -0.96
C GLU A 409 -16.95 46.00 -1.35
N GLU A 410 -16.43 47.05 -1.99
CA GLU A 410 -17.23 48.19 -2.48
C GLU A 410 -18.31 47.71 -3.49
N GLY A 411 -18.01 46.69 -4.30
CA GLY A 411 -18.98 46.05 -5.18
C GLY A 411 -20.11 45.28 -4.47
N LEU A 412 -20.04 45.05 -3.16
CA LEU A 412 -21.12 44.46 -2.36
C LEU A 412 -22.14 45.49 -1.88
N ASP A 413 -21.76 46.76 -1.81
CA ASP A 413 -22.52 47.84 -1.14
C ASP A 413 -23.28 48.77 -2.11
N CYS A 414 -23.08 48.61 -3.43
CA CYS A 414 -23.86 49.31 -4.45
C CYS A 414 -25.25 48.65 -4.59
N GLU A 415 -26.32 49.37 -4.18
CA GLU A 415 -27.74 49.02 -4.40
C GLU A 415 -28.29 49.52 -5.74
#